data_AF-A0A416W9W0-F1
#
_entry.id   AF-A0A416W9W0-F1
#
_cell.length_a   1.000
_cell.length_b   1.000
_cell.length_c   1.000
_cell.angle_alpha   90.00
_cell.angle_beta   90.00
_cell.angle_gamma   90.00
#
_symmetry.space_group_name_H-M   'P 1'
#
loop_
_entity.id
_entity.type
_entity.pdbx_description
1 polymer ?
#
loop_
_entity_poly.entity_id
_entity_poly.type
_entity_poly.pdbx_seq_one_letter_code
_entity_poly.pdbx_strand_id
1 'polypeptide(L)'
;MKILGNIIWVVFGGLFVAIEYFVSSVGLFVTIIGIPFGLQTFKLGILALWPFGSKVVDIPQSNGCLSFLMNIIWFFIGGIWIFLSHIGFGILFCITIIGIPFGLQHFKLARLALTPFGHDIE
;
A
#
# COMPACT_ATOMS: atom_id res chain seq x y z
N MET A 1 -20.17 8.16 -2.89
CA MET A 1 -19.25 7.60 -3.92
C MET A 1 -18.26 6.54 -3.38
N LYS A 2 -18.03 6.39 -2.06
CA LYS A 2 -17.02 5.46 -1.50
C LYS A 2 -17.19 4.01 -1.98
N ILE A 3 -18.38 3.43 -1.81
CA ILE A 3 -18.65 2.02 -2.16
C ILE A 3 -18.48 1.76 -3.66
N LEU A 4 -19.09 2.58 -4.52
CA LEU A 4 -19.00 2.40 -5.97
C LEU A 4 -17.55 2.51 -6.48
N GLY A 5 -16.79 3.49 -5.98
CA GLY A 5 -15.37 3.64 -6.32
C GLY A 5 -14.54 2.43 -5.91
N ASN A 6 -14.78 1.87 -4.72
CA ASN A 6 -14.09 0.67 -4.26
C ASN A 6 -14.45 -0.58 -5.06
N ILE A 7 -15.72 -0.75 -5.45
CA ILE A 7 -16.14 -1.87 -6.32
C ILE A 7 -15.40 -1.81 -7.66
N ILE A 8 -15.39 -0.66 -8.32
CA ILE A 8 -14.68 -0.48 -9.60
C ILE A 8 -13.18 -0.73 -9.39
N TRP A 9 -12.60 -0.15 -8.34
CA TRP A 9 -11.18 -0.33 -8.03
C TRP A 9 -10.78 -1.79 -7.86
N VAL A 10 -11.52 -2.57 -7.07
CA VAL A 10 -11.22 -3.99 -6.84
C VAL A 10 -11.22 -4.76 -8.16
N VAL A 11 -12.19 -4.52 -9.03
CA VAL A 11 -12.33 -5.23 -10.31
C VAL A 11 -11.19 -4.91 -11.28
N PHE A 12 -10.76 -3.65 -11.36
CA PHE A 12 -9.85 -3.22 -12.42
C PHE A 12 -8.35 -3.29 -12.06
N GLY A 13 -7.97 -3.32 -10.78
CA GLY A 13 -6.54 -3.36 -10.43
C GLY A 13 -6.23 -3.46 -8.93
N GLY A 14 -7.13 -2.98 -8.09
CA GLY A 14 -6.99 -2.99 -6.64
C GLY A 14 -6.77 -4.36 -6.03
N LEU A 15 -7.47 -5.38 -6.54
CA LEU A 15 -7.35 -6.74 -6.04
C LEU A 15 -5.95 -7.34 -6.23
N PHE A 16 -5.33 -7.08 -7.39
CA PHE A 16 -3.99 -7.61 -7.70
C PHE A 16 -2.95 -7.10 -6.72
N VAL A 17 -2.96 -5.79 -6.46
CA VAL A 17 -2.02 -5.18 -5.53
C VAL A 17 -2.33 -5.56 -4.08
N ALA A 18 -3.60 -5.68 -3.70
CA ALA A 18 -3.97 -6.17 -2.37
C ALA A 18 -3.48 -7.61 -2.12
N ILE A 19 -3.57 -8.48 -3.13
CA ILE A 19 -3.02 -9.85 -3.06
C ILE A 19 -1.50 -9.80 -2.87
N GLU A 20 -0.79 -8.95 -3.61
CA GLU A 20 0.66 -8.77 -3.47
C GLU A 20 1.05 -8.38 -2.03
N TYR A 21 0.31 -7.44 -1.41
CA TYR A 21 0.48 -7.10 0.00
C TYR A 21 0.22 -8.30 0.91
N PHE A 22 -0.89 -9.02 0.74
CA PHE A 22 -1.23 -10.15 1.62
C PHE A 22 -0.23 -11.30 1.51
N VAL A 23 0.22 -11.64 0.30
CA VAL A 23 1.25 -12.65 0.08
C VAL A 23 2.56 -12.22 0.76
N SER A 24 2.95 -10.94 0.62
CA SER A 24 4.12 -10.40 1.31
C SER A 24 3.98 -10.50 2.83
N SER A 25 2.80 -10.18 3.38
CA SER A 25 2.55 -10.27 4.82
C SER A 25 2.67 -11.70 5.33
N VAL A 26 2.06 -12.67 4.64
CA VAL A 26 2.16 -14.09 5.01
C VAL A 26 3.60 -14.57 4.98
N GLY A 27 4.37 -14.19 3.96
CA GLY A 27 5.80 -14.51 3.87
C GLY A 27 6.61 -13.91 5.03
N LEU A 28 6.32 -12.66 5.40
CA LEU A 28 7.01 -11.98 6.50
C LEU A 28 6.68 -12.58 7.87
N PHE A 29 5.45 -13.07 8.07
CA PHE A 29 5.04 -13.74 9.31
C PHE A 29 5.78 -15.05 9.60
N VAL A 30 6.44 -15.66 8.60
CA VAL A 30 7.25 -16.87 8.78
C VAL A 30 8.45 -16.62 9.69
N THR A 31 8.94 -15.37 9.77
CA THR A 31 10.12 -15.02 10.57
C THR A 31 9.74 -14.10 11.72
N ILE A 32 10.33 -14.32 12.91
CA ILE A 32 10.09 -13.47 14.08
C ILE A 32 10.42 -12.00 13.79
N ILE A 33 11.49 -11.76 13.03
CA ILE A 33 11.94 -10.41 12.63
C ILE A 33 10.96 -9.77 11.63
N GLY A 34 10.34 -10.57 10.76
CA GLY A 34 9.41 -10.11 9.73
C GLY A 34 8.01 -9.80 10.24
N ILE A 35 7.58 -10.34 11.39
CA ILE A 35 6.25 -10.09 11.99
C ILE A 35 5.85 -8.60 11.99
N PRO A 36 6.66 -7.64 12.48
CA PRO A 36 6.28 -6.22 12.46
C PRO A 36 6.03 -5.68 11.04
N PHE A 37 6.82 -6.13 10.05
CA PHE A 37 6.63 -5.78 8.64
C PHE A 37 5.37 -6.43 8.05
N GLY A 38 5.12 -7.69 8.41
CA GLY A 38 3.92 -8.42 8.02
C GLY A 38 2.65 -7.71 8.49
N LEU A 39 2.63 -7.23 9.74
CA LEU A 39 1.49 -6.48 10.27
C LEU A 39 1.23 -5.18 9.50
N GLN A 40 2.28 -4.40 9.24
CA GLN A 40 2.13 -3.12 8.54
C GLN A 40 1.72 -3.30 7.07
N THR A 41 2.32 -4.27 6.38
CA THR A 41 1.95 -4.61 4.99
C THR A 41 0.55 -5.18 4.90
N PHE A 42 0.08 -5.91 5.91
CA PHE A 42 -1.28 -6.44 5.95
C PHE A 42 -2.31 -5.32 6.05
N LYS A 43 -2.04 -4.31 6.90
CA LYS A 43 -2.86 -3.10 6.97
C LYS A 43 -2.91 -2.36 5.62
N LEU A 44 -1.76 -2.23 4.96
CA LEU A 44 -1.71 -1.66 3.61
C LEU A 44 -2.45 -2.50 2.57
N GLY A 45 -2.45 -3.83 2.70
CA GLY A 45 -3.26 -4.71 1.84
C GLY A 45 -4.75 -4.45 1.99
N ILE A 46 -5.24 -4.23 3.21
CA ILE A 46 -6.64 -3.85 3.46
C ILE A 46 -6.94 -2.48 2.85
N LEU A 47 -6.06 -1.50 3.05
CA LEU A 47 -6.19 -0.19 2.41
C LEU A 47 -6.18 -0.29 0.89
N ALA A 48 -5.30 -1.11 0.31
CA ALA A 48 -5.20 -1.35 -1.11
C ALA A 48 -6.44 -2.07 -1.66
N LEU A 49 -7.15 -2.86 -0.86
CA LEU A 49 -8.44 -3.46 -1.25
C LEU A 49 -9.55 -2.39 -1.31
N TRP A 50 -9.55 -1.45 -0.37
CA TRP A 50 -10.67 -0.51 -0.17
C TRP A 50 -10.22 0.93 0.11
N PRO A 51 -9.55 1.59 -0.85
CA PRO A 51 -8.82 2.82 -0.54
C PRO A 51 -9.71 4.08 -0.52
N PHE A 52 -10.90 4.04 -1.11
CA PHE A 52 -11.78 5.21 -1.16
C PHE A 52 -12.52 5.39 0.16
N GLY A 53 -12.19 6.48 0.85
CA GLY A 53 -12.85 6.88 2.09
C GLY A 53 -12.04 6.64 3.35
N SER A 54 -10.89 5.97 3.23
CA SER A 54 -9.86 5.85 4.26
C SER A 54 -8.98 7.09 4.29
N LYS A 55 -8.45 7.42 5.47
CA LYS A 55 -7.50 8.51 5.68
C LYS A 55 -6.20 7.92 6.23
N VAL A 56 -5.10 8.33 5.63
CA VAL A 56 -3.76 8.04 6.17
C VAL A 56 -3.40 9.19 7.09
N VAL A 57 -3.13 8.87 8.35
CA VAL A 57 -2.77 9.85 9.39
C VAL A 57 -1.38 9.57 9.92
N ASP A 58 -0.63 10.63 10.19
CA ASP A 58 0.70 10.51 10.80
C ASP A 58 0.57 10.20 12.29
N ILE A 59 1.34 9.22 12.78
CA ILE A 59 1.28 8.82 14.19
C ILE A 59 2.11 9.83 15.01
N PRO A 60 1.50 10.64 15.91
CA PRO A 60 2.17 11.75 16.59
C PRO A 60 3.34 11.34 17.49
N GLN A 61 3.33 10.10 17.98
CA GLN A 61 4.37 9.53 18.84
C GLN A 61 5.20 8.45 18.14
N SER A 62 5.21 8.39 16.80
CA SER A 62 6.07 7.43 16.13
C SER A 62 7.53 7.74 16.47
N ASN A 63 8.26 6.74 16.98
CA ASN A 63 9.69 6.83 17.21
C ASN A 63 10.37 7.04 15.84
N GLY A 64 10.54 8.29 15.39
CA GLY A 64 10.94 8.62 14.02
C GLY A 64 12.21 7.90 13.57
N CYS A 65 13.16 7.66 14.48
CA CYS A 65 14.37 6.87 14.22
C CYS A 65 14.07 5.39 13.90
N LEU A 66 13.16 4.76 14.65
CA LEU A 66 12.76 3.37 14.43
C LEU A 66 11.97 3.23 13.12
N SER A 67 11.01 4.12 12.87
CA SER A 67 10.23 4.13 11.62
C SER A 67 11.14 4.32 10.40
N PHE A 68 12.13 5.19 10.50
CA PHE A 68 13.13 5.40 9.45
C PHE A 68 13.93 4.12 9.17
N LEU A 69 14.46 3.47 10.21
CA LEU A 69 15.21 2.21 10.07
C LEU A 69 14.34 1.10 9.45
N MET A 70 13.10 0.94 9.93
CA MET A 70 12.16 -0.03 9.39
C MET A 70 11.81 0.27 7.93
N ASN A 71 11.59 1.52 7.55
CA ASN A 71 11.35 1.91 6.15
C ASN A 71 12.56 1.58 5.25
N ILE A 72 13.80 1.78 5.71
CA ILE A 72 15.01 1.40 4.97
C ILE A 72 15.05 -0.12 4.75
N ILE A 73 14.86 -0.91 5.80
CA ILE A 73 14.86 -2.37 5.70
C ILE A 73 13.76 -2.83 4.74
N TRP A 74 12.55 -2.28 4.90
CA TRP A 74 11.41 -2.60 4.07
C TRP A 74 11.63 -2.28 2.59
N PHE A 75 12.25 -1.14 2.28
CA PHE A 75 12.52 -0.71 0.91
C PHE A 75 13.21 -1.79 0.08
N PHE A 76 14.22 -2.45 0.65
CA PHE A 76 14.98 -3.52 -0.01
C PHE A 76 14.26 -4.87 -0.05
N ILE A 77 13.39 -5.15 0.93
CA ILE A 77 12.70 -6.45 1.02
C ILE A 77 11.48 -6.49 0.09
N GLY A 78 10.58 -5.52 0.22
CA GLY A 78 9.27 -5.54 -0.44
C GLY A 78 8.81 -4.18 -0.95
N GLY A 79 9.29 -3.09 -0.35
CA GLY A 79 8.81 -1.74 -0.64
C GLY A 79 9.00 -1.33 -2.10
N ILE A 80 10.17 -1.59 -2.69
CA ILE A 80 10.43 -1.24 -4.09
C ILE A 80 9.58 -2.06 -5.07
N TRP A 81 9.33 -3.34 -4.77
CA TRP A 81 8.56 -4.23 -5.64
C TRP A 81 7.10 -3.79 -5.72
N ILE A 82 6.47 -3.59 -4.56
CA ILE A 82 5.06 -3.17 -4.49
C ILE A 82 4.89 -1.72 -5.00
N PHE A 83 5.88 -0.85 -4.75
CA PHE A 83 5.93 0.49 -5.34
C PHE A 83 5.91 0.42 -6.87
N LEU A 84 6.74 -0.42 -7.48
CA LEU A 84 6.79 -0.57 -8.94
C LEU A 84 5.47 -1.13 -9.50
N SER A 85 4.84 -2.08 -8.81
CA SER A 85 3.50 -2.57 -9.16
C SER A 85 2.48 -1.44 -9.19
N HIS A 86 2.46 -0.58 -8.15
CA HIS A 86 1.60 0.61 -8.14
C HIS A 86 1.92 1.59 -9.27
N ILE A 87 3.19 1.86 -9.57
CA ILE A 87 3.57 2.73 -10.68
C ILE A 87 3.09 2.15 -12.01
N GLY A 88 3.28 0.86 -12.23
CA GLY A 88 2.85 0.15 -13.45
C GLY A 88 1.34 0.27 -13.67
N PHE A 89 0.53 -0.08 -12.67
CA PHE A 89 -0.92 0.09 -12.74
C PHE A 89 -1.32 1.56 -12.87
N GLY A 90 -0.63 2.46 -12.17
CA GLY A 90 -0.88 3.89 -12.23
C GLY A 90 -0.73 4.45 -13.65
N ILE A 91 0.37 4.10 -14.32
CA ILE A 91 0.61 4.48 -15.73
C ILE A 91 -0.42 3.84 -16.64
N LEU A 92 -0.71 2.55 -16.48
CA LEU A 92 -1.70 1.81 -17.28
C LEU A 92 -3.07 2.49 -17.26
N PHE A 93 -3.55 2.88 -16.08
CA PHE A 93 -4.83 3.56 -15.95
C PHE A 93 -4.84 4.97 -16.53
N CYS A 94 -3.73 5.70 -16.40
CA CYS A 94 -3.59 7.05 -16.94
C CYS A 94 -3.63 7.12 -18.49
N ILE A 95 -3.54 5.99 -19.20
CA ILE A 95 -3.70 5.93 -20.66
C ILE A 95 -5.11 6.36 -21.09
N THR A 96 -6.12 6.16 -20.23
CA THR A 96 -7.52 6.50 -20.54
C THR A 96 -8.02 7.63 -19.66
N ILE A 97 -8.85 8.53 -20.22
CA ILE A 97 -9.42 9.67 -19.46
C ILE A 97 -10.22 9.17 -18.23
N ILE A 98 -10.94 8.06 -18.38
CA ILE A 98 -11.75 7.44 -17.31
C ILE A 98 -10.85 6.80 -16.24
N GLY A 99 -9.68 6.27 -16.61
CA GLY A 99 -8.74 5.61 -15.71
C GLY A 99 -7.88 6.55 -14.88
N ILE A 100 -7.63 7.79 -15.32
CA ILE A 100 -6.85 8.81 -14.58
C ILE A 100 -7.15 8.86 -13.07
N PRO A 101 -8.41 8.93 -12.58
CA PRO A 101 -8.68 8.96 -11.14
C PRO A 101 -8.16 7.71 -10.40
N PHE A 102 -8.21 6.53 -11.03
CA PHE A 102 -7.67 5.28 -10.46
C PHE A 102 -6.14 5.27 -10.52
N GLY A 103 -5.55 5.77 -11.61
CA GLY A 103 -4.09 5.88 -11.73
C GLY A 103 -3.49 6.80 -10.65
N LEU A 104 -4.12 7.95 -10.40
CA LEU A 104 -3.74 8.86 -9.32
C LEU A 104 -3.84 8.20 -7.93
N GLN A 105 -4.82 7.31 -7.73
CA GLN A 105 -4.95 6.58 -6.49
C GLN A 105 -3.83 5.53 -6.32
N HIS A 106 -3.43 4.85 -7.39
CA HIS A 106 -2.24 3.98 -7.36
C HIS A 106 -0.97 4.76 -6.99
N PHE A 107 -0.76 5.96 -7.53
CA PHE A 107 0.41 6.77 -7.18
C PHE A 107 0.42 7.24 -5.72
N LYS A 108 -0.76 7.53 -5.13
CA LYS A 108 -0.86 7.84 -3.69
C LYS A 108 -0.46 6.64 -2.84
N LEU A 109 -0.97 5.45 -3.17
CA LEU A 109 -0.62 4.22 -2.47
C LEU A 109 0.84 3.81 -2.72
N ALA A 110 1.42 4.13 -3.90
CA ALA A 110 2.83 3.90 -4.19
C ALA A 110 3.73 4.62 -3.17
N ARG A 111 3.45 5.89 -2.86
CA ARG A 111 4.21 6.64 -1.86
C ARG A 111 4.13 5.97 -0.48
N LEU A 112 2.95 5.49 -0.11
CA LEU A 112 2.75 4.80 1.15
C LEU A 112 3.44 3.42 1.20
N ALA A 113 3.52 2.74 0.06
CA ALA A 113 4.22 1.46 -0.09
C ALA A 113 5.73 1.58 0.21
N LEU A 114 6.35 2.73 -0.13
CA LEU A 114 7.77 2.98 0.13
C LEU A 114 8.06 3.25 1.61
N THR A 115 7.19 4.01 2.28
CA THR A 115 7.36 4.40 3.68
C THR A 115 6.14 4.01 4.51
N PRO A 116 5.88 2.70 4.69
CA PRO A 116 4.68 2.25 5.37
C PRO A 116 4.71 2.59 6.87
N PHE A 117 5.88 2.67 7.50
CA PHE A 117 5.99 2.93 8.94
C PHE A 117 5.90 4.43 9.24
N GLY A 118 5.24 4.76 10.36
CA GLY A 118 4.97 6.14 10.80
C GLY A 118 3.55 6.64 10.48
N HIS A 119 2.77 5.83 9.75
CA HIS A 119 1.41 6.15 9.35
C HIS A 119 0.41 5.12 9.90
N ASP A 120 -0.80 5.56 10.25
CA ASP A 120 -1.95 4.71 10.51
C ASP A 120 -3.11 5.00 9.56
N ILE A 121 -4.11 4.13 9.56
CA ILE A 121 -5.25 4.20 8.64
C ILE A 121 -6.54 4.35 9.45
N GLU A 122 -7.28 5.44 9.21
CA GLU A 122 -8.59 5.75 9.79
C GLU A 122 -9.74 5.67 8.77
#